data_AF-A0ABD1TPR7-F1
#
_entry.id   AF-A0ABD1TPR7-F1
#
_cell.length_a   1.000
_cell.length_b   1.000
_cell.length_c   1.000
_cell.angle_alpha   90.00
_cell.angle_beta   90.00
_cell.angle_gamma   90.00
#
_symmetry.space_group_name_H-M   'P 1'
#
loop_
_entity.id
_entity.type
_entity.pdbx_description
1 polymer ?
#
loop_
_entity_poly.entity_id
_entity_poly.type
_entity_poly.pdbx_seq_one_letter_code
_entity_poly.pdbx_strand_id
1 'polypeptide(L)'
;MHLFRISNMKRRRGQSSDSEKLAENWIFFDELPDELVFEILIRLPREAAVRCKAVCKRWCALISDGDYFITRFIHHRHHPLQADRPFSLVFQTNFLSVRPLPAQSERMILVQIVSQNLYEGKLYKRIVDMRFIPCVQRPLPFQPMMYGPLEFQLEASCADLLLCSYNNPSTSLTVYHICNMVTRQWVALPPIRMDSKAADVGFLYDPVTCSVCNQGHTQSEFNALYNYRLVRIPLCRLFRVRIHSKLKIQIFSSKEGRWTNSVVPLPRSLRTRFGKSRMIAYNRMLHMLTDDGVIVFDPFRETQQVSRIIDLPVLSIPMLISSNICLGTSWGQLRLSIMFGEGADSALDVWELEDYKNGKWCMAYKISTQNLVFRGIKFNSDFCCCEVLAFHPNNRNIIYLGISKYQAQYVVQCDMQQKNRLKVLYQPKHLRGMCGGRLSWVNTFALVHHSWPTPVLSLA
;
A
#
# COMPACT_ATOMS: atom_id res chain seq x y z
N MET A 1 -24.51 4.09 -0.65
CA MET A 1 -24.90 4.36 -2.05
C MET A 1 -26.42 4.25 -2.13
N HIS A 2 -27.16 5.32 -1.82
CA HIS A 2 -28.63 5.34 -1.91
C HIS A 2 -29.17 6.11 -3.12
N LEU A 3 -28.30 6.53 -4.05
CA LEU A 3 -28.67 7.45 -5.14
C LEU A 3 -29.22 6.79 -6.42
N PHE A 4 -29.26 5.46 -6.53
CA PHE A 4 -29.74 4.81 -7.75
C PHE A 4 -30.65 3.61 -7.45
N ARG A 5 -31.86 3.90 -6.99
CA ARG A 5 -33.03 3.03 -7.23
C ARG A 5 -33.95 3.77 -8.17
N ILE A 6 -33.81 3.52 -9.47
CA ILE A 6 -34.77 4.01 -10.47
C ILE A 6 -35.52 2.79 -10.98
N SER A 7 -36.73 2.59 -10.45
CA SER A 7 -37.75 1.80 -11.09
C SER A 7 -38.21 2.53 -12.36
N ASN A 8 -38.39 1.80 -13.45
CA ASN A 8 -39.00 2.30 -14.67
C ASN A 8 -40.41 2.86 -14.36
N MET A 9 -40.52 4.16 -14.11
CA MET A 9 -41.81 4.83 -13.97
C MET A 9 -42.18 5.49 -15.29
N LYS A 10 -43.08 4.83 -16.04
CA LYS A 10 -43.95 5.51 -16.99
C LYS A 10 -44.61 6.69 -16.26
N ARG A 11 -44.52 7.89 -16.84
CA ARG A 11 -45.17 9.12 -16.36
C ARG A 11 -46.58 8.83 -15.82
N ARG A 12 -46.74 8.79 -14.50
CA ARG A 12 -48.03 9.01 -13.84
C ARG A 12 -47.95 10.34 -13.13
N ARG A 13 -48.80 11.27 -13.56
CA ARG A 13 -48.97 12.60 -12.98
C ARG A 13 -49.45 12.45 -11.53
N GLY A 14 -48.73 13.11 -10.62
CA GLY A 14 -49.22 13.44 -9.29
C GLY A 14 -48.32 12.97 -8.14
N GLN A 15 -47.39 13.83 -7.71
CA GLN A 15 -46.94 14.05 -6.31
C GLN A 15 -45.82 15.12 -6.31
N SER A 16 -46.02 16.24 -5.62
CA SER A 16 -45.43 17.56 -5.88
C SER A 16 -44.45 18.08 -4.80
N SER A 17 -43.37 17.35 -4.51
CA SER A 17 -42.20 17.99 -3.88
C SER A 17 -40.90 17.23 -4.18
N ASP A 18 -40.96 15.90 -4.20
CA ASP A 18 -39.82 15.07 -4.60
C ASP A 18 -39.61 15.07 -6.12
N SER A 19 -40.70 15.23 -6.89
CA SER A 19 -40.66 15.36 -8.35
C SER A 19 -40.01 16.67 -8.81
N GLU A 20 -40.20 17.77 -8.07
CA GLU A 20 -39.58 19.07 -8.36
C GLU A 20 -38.08 19.05 -8.08
N LYS A 21 -37.64 18.52 -6.92
CA LYS A 21 -36.20 18.36 -6.63
C LYS A 21 -35.50 17.38 -7.59
N LEU A 22 -36.19 16.33 -8.02
CA LEU A 22 -35.64 15.41 -9.03
C LEU A 22 -35.60 16.08 -10.41
N ALA A 23 -36.61 16.87 -10.78
CA ALA A 23 -36.62 17.63 -12.03
C ALA A 23 -35.51 18.68 -12.08
N GLU A 24 -35.26 19.42 -11.00
CA GLU A 24 -34.16 20.39 -10.89
C GLU A 24 -32.78 19.73 -11.06
N ASN A 25 -32.58 18.55 -10.46
CA ASN A 25 -31.34 17.80 -10.63
C ASN A 25 -31.14 17.27 -12.06
N TRP A 26 -32.23 17.02 -12.81
CA TRP A 26 -32.15 16.59 -14.21
C TRP A 26 -31.79 17.76 -15.14
N ILE A 27 -32.32 18.96 -14.86
CA ILE A 27 -32.01 20.19 -15.62
C ILE A 27 -30.50 20.46 -15.60
N PHE A 28 -29.85 20.29 -14.45
CA PHE A 28 -28.40 20.50 -14.33
C PHE A 28 -27.57 19.62 -15.29
N PHE A 29 -27.90 18.34 -15.43
CA PHE A 29 -27.13 17.44 -16.30
C PHE A 29 -27.41 17.64 -17.79
N ASP A 30 -28.60 18.12 -18.14
CA ASP A 30 -28.94 18.46 -19.52
C ASP A 30 -28.21 19.72 -20.00
N GLU A 31 -27.86 20.63 -19.09
CA GLU A 31 -27.09 21.86 -19.38
C GLU A 31 -25.57 21.68 -19.47
N LEU A 32 -25.01 20.57 -18.94
CA LEU A 32 -23.58 20.30 -19.04
C LEU A 32 -23.19 19.97 -20.50
N PRO A 33 -22.04 20.44 -21.02
CA PRO A 33 -21.47 19.98 -22.29
C PRO A 33 -21.14 18.48 -22.31
N ASP A 34 -21.11 17.88 -23.52
CA ASP A 34 -20.84 16.44 -23.69
C ASP A 34 -19.47 16.03 -23.13
N GLU A 35 -18.46 16.90 -23.22
CA GLU A 35 -17.13 16.67 -22.67
C GLU A 35 -17.16 16.51 -21.15
N LEU A 36 -17.96 17.31 -20.45
CA LEU A 36 -18.09 17.23 -18.98
C LEU A 36 -18.89 16.00 -18.56
N VAL A 37 -19.97 15.68 -19.28
CA VAL A 37 -20.74 14.45 -19.04
C VAL A 37 -19.86 13.22 -19.29
N PHE A 38 -19.08 13.22 -20.37
CA PHE A 38 -18.13 12.17 -20.69
C PHE A 38 -17.09 11.98 -19.57
N GLU A 39 -16.48 13.07 -19.08
CA GLU A 39 -15.53 13.02 -17.96
C GLU A 39 -16.15 12.48 -16.66
N ILE A 40 -17.45 12.70 -16.42
CA ILE A 40 -18.19 12.10 -15.30
C ILE A 40 -18.37 10.60 -15.54
N LEU A 41 -18.85 10.21 -16.72
CA LEU A 41 -19.16 8.82 -17.06
C LEU A 41 -17.91 7.93 -17.04
N ILE A 42 -16.77 8.41 -17.55
CA ILE A 42 -15.52 7.61 -17.56
C ILE A 42 -14.96 7.38 -16.14
N ARG A 43 -15.32 8.25 -15.20
CA ARG A 43 -14.95 8.09 -13.80
C ARG A 43 -15.73 6.93 -13.21
N LEU A 44 -17.05 6.83 -13.41
CA LEU A 44 -17.92 5.83 -12.75
C LEU A 44 -17.40 4.38 -12.75
N PRO A 45 -17.76 3.54 -11.75
CA PRO A 45 -17.49 2.10 -11.77
C PRO A 45 -18.07 1.44 -13.02
N ARG A 46 -17.44 0.37 -13.51
CA ARG A 46 -17.82 -0.29 -14.78
C ARG A 46 -19.32 -0.59 -14.86
N GLU A 47 -19.88 -1.22 -13.84
CA GLU A 47 -21.28 -1.62 -13.82
C GLU A 47 -22.21 -0.41 -13.78
N ALA A 48 -21.81 0.67 -13.09
CA ALA A 48 -22.57 1.91 -13.04
C ALA A 48 -22.51 2.66 -14.38
N ALA A 49 -21.32 2.77 -14.98
CA ALA A 49 -21.13 3.38 -16.29
C ALA A 49 -21.96 2.66 -17.37
N VAL A 50 -22.02 1.33 -17.35
CA VAL A 50 -22.88 0.57 -18.28
C VAL A 50 -24.37 0.84 -18.00
N ARG A 51 -24.79 0.89 -16.73
CA ARG A 51 -26.17 1.22 -16.36
C ARG A 51 -26.57 2.65 -16.74
N CYS A 52 -25.62 3.57 -16.83
CA CYS A 52 -25.86 4.95 -17.26
C CYS A 52 -26.40 5.05 -18.71
N LYS A 53 -26.23 4.01 -19.55
CA LYS A 53 -26.91 3.93 -20.85
C LYS A 53 -28.43 4.02 -20.76
N ALA A 54 -29.01 3.57 -19.63
CA ALA A 54 -30.45 3.57 -19.43
C ALA A 54 -31.00 4.92 -18.91
N VAL A 55 -30.14 5.90 -18.60
CA VAL A 55 -30.55 7.19 -18.03
C VAL A 55 -31.22 8.06 -19.10
N CYS A 56 -30.55 8.29 -20.24
CA CYS A 56 -31.11 9.03 -21.36
C CYS A 56 -30.41 8.66 -22.69
N LYS A 57 -30.99 9.06 -23.82
CA LYS A 57 -30.42 8.81 -25.16
C LYS A 57 -29.03 9.43 -25.32
N ARG A 58 -28.82 10.62 -24.75
CA ARG A 58 -27.55 11.35 -24.81
C ARG A 58 -26.42 10.58 -24.14
N TRP A 59 -26.62 10.08 -22.91
CA TRP A 59 -25.63 9.26 -22.21
C TRP A 59 -25.42 7.92 -22.92
N CYS A 60 -26.50 7.31 -23.42
CA CYS A 60 -26.40 6.10 -24.22
C CYS A 60 -25.50 6.29 -25.44
N ALA A 61 -25.62 7.41 -26.17
CA ALA A 61 -24.76 7.73 -27.31
C ALA A 61 -23.29 7.86 -26.89
N LEU A 62 -23.00 8.65 -25.84
CA LEU A 62 -21.63 8.84 -25.33
C LEU A 62 -20.94 7.55 -24.88
N ILE A 63 -21.68 6.62 -24.27
CA ILE A 63 -21.13 5.33 -23.80
C ILE A 63 -21.11 4.28 -24.94
N SER A 64 -21.92 4.46 -25.98
CA SER A 64 -22.01 3.53 -27.10
C SER A 64 -21.04 3.86 -28.24
N ASP A 65 -20.39 5.02 -28.22
CA ASP A 65 -19.12 5.25 -28.91
C ASP A 65 -18.03 4.36 -28.26
N GLY A 66 -18.11 3.06 -28.57
CA GLY A 66 -17.45 2.00 -27.81
C GLY A 66 -15.94 2.18 -27.75
N ASP A 67 -15.31 2.44 -28.89
CA ASP A 67 -13.84 2.51 -28.95
C ASP A 67 -13.30 3.74 -28.21
N TYR A 68 -13.90 4.91 -28.42
CA TYR A 68 -13.47 6.13 -27.74
C TYR A 68 -13.75 6.07 -26.23
N PHE A 69 -14.99 5.69 -25.84
CA PHE A 69 -15.38 5.59 -24.44
C PHE A 69 -14.54 4.55 -23.70
N ILE A 70 -14.43 3.32 -24.21
CA ILE A 70 -13.66 2.25 -23.56
C ILE A 70 -12.20 2.65 -23.44
N THR A 71 -11.62 3.21 -24.50
CA THR A 71 -10.22 3.64 -24.50
C THR A 71 -9.96 4.71 -23.45
N ARG A 72 -10.81 5.74 -23.36
CA ARG A 72 -10.69 6.81 -22.34
C ARG A 72 -11.02 6.31 -20.93
N PHE A 73 -12.02 5.44 -20.80
CA PHE A 73 -12.42 4.80 -19.54
C PHE A 73 -11.29 3.94 -18.94
N ILE A 74 -10.56 3.20 -19.79
CA ILE A 74 -9.38 2.44 -19.40
C ILE A 74 -8.22 3.40 -19.12
N HIS A 75 -7.93 4.33 -20.04
CA HIS A 75 -6.82 5.29 -19.88
C HIS A 75 -6.93 6.10 -18.58
N HIS A 76 -8.12 6.59 -18.23
CA HIS A 76 -8.37 7.30 -16.98
C HIS A 76 -8.03 6.46 -15.74
N ARG A 77 -8.14 5.13 -15.81
CA ARG A 77 -7.74 4.23 -14.72
C ARG A 77 -6.24 3.95 -14.68
N HIS A 78 -5.53 4.10 -15.80
CA HIS A 78 -4.07 3.89 -15.92
C HIS A 78 -3.25 5.14 -15.59
N HIS A 79 -3.69 6.32 -16.05
CA HIS A 79 -3.05 7.60 -15.75
C HIS A 79 -4.00 8.49 -14.96
N PRO A 80 -4.29 8.13 -13.71
CA PRO A 80 -5.30 8.84 -12.98
C PRO A 80 -4.57 10.12 -12.49
N LEU A 81 -4.92 11.29 -13.06
CA LEU A 81 -4.22 12.60 -12.97
C LEU A 81 -3.28 12.74 -11.75
N GLN A 82 -2.00 12.98 -12.00
CA GLN A 82 -0.86 12.74 -11.10
C GLN A 82 -0.69 13.72 -9.92
N ALA A 83 -1.56 14.70 -9.73
CA ALA A 83 -1.42 15.68 -8.64
C ALA A 83 -2.57 15.57 -7.63
N ASP A 84 -2.22 15.55 -6.34
CA ASP A 84 -3.12 15.69 -5.18
C ASP A 84 -4.24 14.66 -5.04
N ARG A 85 -3.90 13.37 -5.04
CA ARG A 85 -4.86 12.33 -4.62
C ARG A 85 -4.99 12.25 -3.10
N PRO A 86 -6.21 12.12 -2.56
CA PRO A 86 -6.35 11.82 -1.14
C PRO A 86 -5.69 10.46 -0.87
N PHE A 87 -5.05 10.33 0.29
CA PHE A 87 -4.44 9.08 0.70
C PHE A 87 -4.66 8.83 2.17
N SER A 88 -4.36 7.62 2.59
CA SER A 88 -4.40 7.17 3.97
C SER A 88 -3.09 6.50 4.33
N LEU A 89 -2.44 7.00 5.38
CA LEU A 89 -1.29 6.34 5.97
C LEU A 89 -1.83 5.25 6.90
N VAL A 90 -1.68 4.00 6.47
CA VAL A 90 -2.08 2.80 7.23
C VAL A 90 -0.84 2.19 7.84
N PHE A 91 -0.83 1.97 9.14
CA PHE A 91 0.29 1.33 9.81
C PHE A 91 -0.17 0.33 10.85
N GLN A 92 0.60 -0.76 10.97
CA GLN A 92 0.45 -1.76 12.02
C GLN A 92 1.49 -1.52 13.11
N THR A 93 1.02 -1.47 14.35
CA THR A 93 1.89 -1.44 15.53
C THR A 93 1.70 -2.72 16.34
N ASN A 94 2.80 -3.30 16.79
CA ASN A 94 2.77 -4.42 17.73
C ASN A 94 3.36 -4.02 19.05
N PHE A 95 2.71 -4.41 20.14
CA PHE A 95 3.24 -4.23 21.47
C PHE A 95 4.26 -5.34 21.79
N LEU A 96 5.52 -4.96 21.96
CA LEU A 96 6.56 -5.84 22.49
C LEU A 96 6.70 -5.53 23.99
N SER A 97 6.34 -6.48 24.84
CA SER A 97 6.57 -6.39 26.29
C SER A 97 7.76 -7.25 26.68
N VAL A 98 8.69 -6.71 27.46
CA VAL A 98 9.77 -7.50 28.08
C VAL A 98 9.24 -8.35 29.24
N ARG A 99 8.07 -8.00 29.81
CA ARG A 99 7.42 -8.77 30.86
C ARG A 99 6.24 -9.57 30.30
N PRO A 100 6.00 -10.81 30.75
CA PRO A 100 4.77 -11.53 30.43
C PRO A 100 3.58 -10.65 30.82
N LEU A 101 2.69 -10.39 29.87
CA LEU A 101 1.42 -9.78 30.20
C LEU A 101 0.58 -10.83 30.97
N PRO A 102 -0.30 -10.40 31.90
CA PRO A 102 -1.28 -11.32 32.50
C PRO A 102 -1.99 -12.13 31.41
N ALA A 103 -2.31 -13.39 31.66
CA ALA A 103 -2.90 -14.31 30.69
C ALA A 103 -4.19 -13.80 30.02
N GLN A 104 -4.85 -12.79 30.62
CA GLN A 104 -6.05 -12.12 30.11
C GLN A 104 -5.76 -10.84 29.29
N SER A 105 -4.50 -10.47 29.07
CA SER A 105 -4.15 -9.29 28.29
C SER A 105 -4.15 -9.63 26.81
N GLU A 106 -5.20 -9.20 26.11
CA GLU A 106 -5.28 -9.32 24.65
C GLU A 106 -4.07 -8.65 23.99
N ARG A 107 -3.40 -9.37 23.08
CA ARG A 107 -2.43 -8.73 22.17
C ARG A 107 -3.20 -7.79 21.24
N MET A 108 -3.15 -6.50 21.52
CA MET A 108 -3.74 -5.50 20.65
C MET A 108 -2.87 -5.28 19.41
N ILE A 109 -3.24 -5.91 18.30
CA ILE A 109 -2.78 -5.48 16.98
C ILE A 109 -3.61 -4.26 16.59
N LEU A 110 -2.96 -3.10 16.55
CA LEU A 110 -3.62 -1.86 16.16
C LEU A 110 -3.26 -1.53 14.71
N VAL A 111 -4.25 -1.62 13.84
CA VAL A 111 -4.20 -1.01 12.50
C VAL A 111 -4.80 0.39 12.62
N GLN A 112 -3.96 1.40 12.37
CA GLN A 112 -4.32 2.79 12.52
C GLN A 112 -4.27 3.49 11.17
N ILE A 113 -5.24 4.39 10.94
CA ILE A 113 -5.26 5.21 9.74
C ILE A 113 -5.17 6.68 10.12
N VAL A 114 -4.24 7.34 9.46
CA VAL A 114 -4.15 8.78 9.41
C VAL A 114 -4.47 9.20 7.98
N SER A 115 -5.61 9.85 7.78
CA SER A 115 -6.01 10.38 6.46
C SER A 115 -5.86 11.89 6.43
N GLN A 116 -5.26 12.40 5.36
CA GLN A 116 -5.17 13.83 5.09
C GLN A 116 -6.36 14.25 4.22
N ASN A 117 -7.20 15.15 4.74
CA ASN A 117 -8.20 15.82 3.91
C ASN A 117 -7.52 16.96 3.14
N LEU A 118 -7.61 16.91 1.80
CA LEU A 118 -7.02 17.92 0.91
C LEU A 118 -7.68 19.29 1.04
N TYR A 119 -8.97 19.34 1.38
CA TYR A 119 -9.75 20.59 1.40
C TYR A 119 -9.57 21.41 2.68
N GLU A 120 -9.22 20.77 3.79
CA GLU A 120 -9.10 21.45 5.09
C GLU A 120 -7.68 21.40 5.69
N GLY A 121 -6.76 20.63 5.09
CA GLY A 121 -5.46 20.34 5.70
C GLY A 121 -5.55 19.63 7.07
N LYS A 122 -6.75 19.17 7.45
CA LYS A 122 -7.04 18.49 8.71
C LYS A 122 -6.77 16.99 8.57
N LEU A 123 -6.09 16.45 9.57
CA LEU A 123 -5.80 15.02 9.70
C LEU A 123 -6.94 14.35 10.46
N TYR A 124 -7.68 13.48 9.78
CA TYR A 124 -8.70 12.67 10.41
C TYR A 124 -8.07 11.38 10.94
N LYS A 125 -8.26 11.14 12.23
CA LYS A 125 -7.78 9.94 12.93
C LYS A 125 -8.93 8.97 13.04
N ARG A 126 -8.77 7.78 12.48
CA ARG A 126 -9.75 6.70 12.63
C ARG A 126 -9.02 5.41 12.94
N ILE A 127 -9.38 4.78 14.06
CA ILE A 127 -9.05 3.38 14.29
C ILE A 127 -9.88 2.63 13.25
N VAL A 128 -9.23 1.95 12.30
CA VAL A 128 -9.97 1.08 11.39
C VAL A 128 -10.07 -0.29 11.99
N ASP A 129 -11.32 -0.62 12.24
CA ASP A 129 -11.72 -1.93 12.67
C ASP A 129 -11.53 -2.94 11.54
N MET A 130 -10.49 -3.75 11.61
CA MET A 130 -10.21 -4.83 10.67
C MET A 130 -11.09 -6.07 10.90
N ARG A 131 -12.01 -6.06 11.88
CA ARG A 131 -12.94 -7.17 12.18
C ARG A 131 -13.93 -7.46 11.05
N PHE A 132 -13.97 -6.67 9.98
CA PHE A 132 -14.68 -7.07 8.76
C PHE A 132 -14.00 -8.26 8.06
N ILE A 133 -12.73 -8.55 8.37
CA ILE A 133 -12.03 -9.77 7.97
C ILE A 133 -12.24 -10.83 9.07
N PRO A 134 -12.84 -12.00 8.77
CA PRO A 134 -13.22 -13.00 9.78
C PRO A 134 -12.07 -13.47 10.68
N CYS A 135 -10.85 -13.58 10.16
CA CYS A 135 -9.70 -14.03 10.96
C CYS A 135 -9.28 -13.04 12.06
N VAL A 136 -9.69 -11.76 11.94
CA VAL A 136 -9.41 -10.70 12.92
C VAL A 136 -10.49 -10.63 14.02
N GLN A 137 -11.63 -11.32 13.85
CA GLN A 137 -12.70 -11.35 14.84
C GLN A 137 -12.40 -12.24 16.06
N ARG A 138 -11.45 -13.18 15.92
CA ARG A 138 -11.10 -14.11 17.00
C ARG A 138 -10.12 -13.43 17.97
N PRO A 139 -10.31 -13.56 19.30
CA PRO A 139 -9.29 -13.13 20.25
C PRO A 139 -7.99 -13.87 19.93
N LEU A 140 -6.91 -13.13 19.68
CA LEU A 140 -5.61 -13.71 19.37
C LEU A 140 -5.06 -14.37 20.66
N PRO A 141 -4.90 -15.70 20.73
CA PRO A 141 -4.35 -16.34 21.92
C PRO A 141 -2.95 -15.81 22.22
N PHE A 142 -2.62 -15.71 23.51
CA PHE A 142 -1.30 -15.26 23.94
C PHE A 142 -0.23 -16.27 23.50
N GLN A 143 0.70 -15.85 22.63
CA GLN A 143 1.90 -16.63 22.31
C GLN A 143 3.16 -15.90 22.76
N PRO A 144 4.02 -16.47 23.62
CA PRO A 144 5.32 -15.89 23.92
C PRO A 144 6.13 -15.65 22.64
N MET A 145 6.78 -14.48 22.55
CA MET A 145 7.48 -13.97 21.37
C MET A 145 8.65 -14.84 20.85
N MET A 146 8.95 -15.96 21.49
CA MET A 146 10.19 -16.69 21.26
C MET A 146 10.19 -17.61 20.02
N TYR A 147 9.05 -17.96 19.40
CA TYR A 147 9.05 -19.05 18.41
C TYR A 147 8.16 -18.95 17.14
N GLY A 148 7.59 -17.80 16.74
CA GLY A 148 6.78 -17.79 15.50
C GLY A 148 6.44 -16.43 14.89
N PRO A 149 5.99 -16.41 13.61
CA PRO A 149 5.45 -15.21 12.96
C PRO A 149 4.15 -14.77 13.64
N LEU A 150 3.84 -13.48 13.55
CA LEU A 150 2.60 -12.93 14.11
C LEU A 150 1.38 -13.59 13.47
N GLU A 151 0.32 -13.80 14.24
CA GLU A 151 -0.93 -14.36 13.74
C GLU A 151 -1.58 -13.48 12.67
N PHE A 152 -1.45 -12.15 12.72
CA PHE A 152 -1.93 -11.24 11.68
C PHE A 152 -0.88 -10.19 11.31
N GLN A 153 -0.68 -9.96 10.00
CA GLN A 153 0.22 -8.93 9.48
C GLN A 153 -0.38 -8.20 8.29
N LEU A 154 -0.15 -6.89 8.21
CA LEU A 154 -0.26 -6.15 6.94
C LEU A 154 1.00 -6.46 6.13
N GLU A 155 0.87 -6.94 4.91
CA GLU A 155 1.99 -7.51 4.14
C GLU A 155 2.44 -6.61 3.01
N ALA A 156 1.50 -6.07 2.23
CA ALA A 156 1.78 -5.24 1.07
C ALA A 156 0.58 -4.34 0.72
N SER A 157 0.81 -3.38 -0.18
CA SER A 157 -0.25 -2.58 -0.80
C SER A 157 0.00 -2.40 -2.29
N CYS A 158 -1.06 -2.39 -3.09
CA CYS A 158 -1.00 -2.02 -4.50
C CYS A 158 -2.31 -1.29 -4.87
N ALA A 159 -2.21 -0.14 -5.54
CA ALA A 159 -3.33 0.78 -5.70
C ALA A 159 -3.94 1.15 -4.32
N ASP A 160 -5.26 1.01 -4.17
CA ASP A 160 -6.01 1.19 -2.92
C ASP A 160 -6.34 -0.15 -2.21
N LEU A 161 -5.73 -1.25 -2.66
CA LEU A 161 -5.87 -2.57 -2.05
C LEU A 161 -4.76 -2.81 -1.01
N LEU A 162 -5.14 -3.46 0.09
CA LEU A 162 -4.23 -4.00 1.09
C LEU A 162 -4.18 -5.51 1.00
N LEU A 163 -2.99 -6.04 1.24
CA LEU A 163 -2.77 -7.45 1.50
C LEU A 163 -2.50 -7.64 2.99
N CYS A 164 -3.19 -8.61 3.59
CA CYS A 164 -2.95 -9.05 4.95
C CYS A 164 -2.68 -10.55 4.97
N SER A 165 -1.86 -11.03 5.91
CA SER A 165 -1.71 -12.45 6.19
C SER A 165 -2.31 -12.80 7.54
N TYR A 166 -2.83 -14.03 7.61
CA TYR A 166 -3.16 -14.69 8.86
C TYR A 166 -2.37 -15.99 8.95
N ASN A 167 -1.50 -16.11 9.95
CA ASN A 167 -0.72 -17.31 10.22
C ASN A 167 -1.43 -18.12 11.29
N ASN A 168 -1.79 -19.36 10.97
CA ASN A 168 -2.36 -20.30 11.91
C ASN A 168 -1.25 -21.24 12.44
N PRO A 169 -0.82 -21.06 13.70
CA PRO A 169 0.25 -21.86 14.30
C PRO A 169 -0.14 -23.34 14.47
N SER A 170 -1.43 -23.63 14.66
CA SER A 170 -1.92 -25.00 14.89
C SER A 170 -1.88 -25.85 13.63
N THR A 171 -2.10 -25.25 12.46
CA THR A 171 -2.12 -25.96 11.18
C THR A 171 -0.86 -25.74 10.35
N SER A 172 0.05 -24.87 10.81
CA SER A 172 1.21 -24.42 10.02
C SER A 172 0.82 -23.85 8.64
N LEU A 173 -0.31 -23.14 8.57
CA LEU A 173 -0.81 -22.54 7.31
C LEU A 173 -0.85 -21.02 7.41
N THR A 174 -0.52 -20.36 6.31
CA THR A 174 -0.75 -18.93 6.10
C THR A 174 -1.91 -18.75 5.13
N VAL A 175 -2.87 -17.89 5.50
CA VAL A 175 -3.97 -17.45 4.64
C VAL A 175 -3.79 -15.98 4.34
N TYR A 176 -3.66 -15.64 3.07
CA TYR A 176 -3.59 -14.26 2.62
C TYR A 176 -4.98 -13.72 2.31
N HIS A 177 -5.22 -12.45 2.61
CA HIS A 177 -6.47 -11.75 2.35
C HIS A 177 -6.17 -10.48 1.57
N ILE A 178 -6.84 -10.31 0.44
CA ILE A 178 -6.84 -9.04 -0.30
C ILE A 178 -8.08 -8.29 0.14
N CYS A 179 -7.93 -7.04 0.58
CA CYS A 179 -9.04 -6.23 1.05
C CYS A 179 -8.98 -4.81 0.50
N ASN A 180 -10.17 -4.25 0.25
CA ASN A 180 -10.34 -2.83 0.01
C ASN A 180 -10.91 -2.20 1.28
N MET A 181 -10.15 -1.30 1.88
CA MET A 181 -10.48 -0.67 3.16
C MET A 181 -11.68 0.28 3.07
N VAL A 182 -11.93 0.85 1.90
CA VAL A 182 -13.03 1.78 1.65
C VAL A 182 -14.34 1.01 1.49
N THR A 183 -14.34 -0.06 0.70
CA THR A 183 -15.55 -0.87 0.46
C THR A 183 -15.79 -1.91 1.54
N ARG A 184 -14.79 -2.21 2.38
CA ARG A 184 -14.76 -3.32 3.37
C ARG A 184 -14.99 -4.69 2.74
N GLN A 185 -14.78 -4.80 1.44
CA GLN A 185 -14.77 -6.07 0.74
C GLN A 185 -13.42 -6.73 0.91
N TRP A 186 -13.42 -8.06 0.95
CA TRP A 186 -12.22 -8.86 1.06
C TRP A 186 -12.41 -10.20 0.37
N VAL A 187 -11.30 -10.83 -0.02
CA VAL A 187 -11.25 -12.19 -0.53
C VAL A 187 -10.08 -12.91 0.14
N ALA A 188 -10.32 -14.15 0.59
CA ALA A 188 -9.26 -15.01 1.10
C ALA A 188 -8.65 -15.80 -0.05
N LEU A 189 -7.33 -15.88 -0.07
CA LEU A 189 -6.58 -16.71 -1.01
C LEU A 189 -6.47 -18.15 -0.47
N PRO A 190 -6.23 -19.15 -1.33
CA PRO A 190 -5.97 -20.51 -0.89
C PRO A 190 -4.84 -20.54 0.14
N PRO A 191 -4.98 -21.31 1.24
CA PRO A 191 -3.92 -21.43 2.23
C PRO A 191 -2.63 -21.98 1.64
N ILE A 192 -1.49 -21.54 2.16
CA ILE A 192 -0.17 -22.06 1.82
C ILE A 192 0.58 -22.49 3.08
N ARG A 193 1.43 -23.52 2.98
CA ARG A 193 2.19 -24.03 4.13
C ARG A 193 3.25 -23.01 4.59
N MET A 194 3.37 -22.88 5.90
CA MET A 194 4.46 -22.16 6.57
C MET A 194 5.73 -23.00 6.53
N ASP A 195 6.34 -23.11 5.35
CA ASP A 195 7.62 -23.83 5.18
C ASP A 195 8.81 -23.04 5.75
N SER A 196 8.57 -21.84 6.28
CA SER A 196 9.58 -20.90 6.73
C SER A 196 9.09 -20.05 7.91
N LYS A 197 10.02 -19.59 8.76
CA LYS A 197 9.70 -18.71 9.90
C LYS A 197 9.24 -17.30 9.47
N ALA A 198 9.64 -16.87 8.28
CA ALA A 198 9.30 -15.60 7.69
C ALA A 198 9.21 -15.72 6.17
N ALA A 199 8.55 -14.75 5.54
CA ALA A 199 8.57 -14.56 4.09
C ALA A 199 8.49 -13.08 3.76
N ASP A 200 9.21 -12.65 2.73
CA ASP A 200 8.94 -11.37 2.08
C ASP A 200 7.78 -11.58 1.09
N VAL A 201 6.86 -10.62 1.09
CA VAL A 201 5.61 -10.71 0.33
C VAL A 201 5.45 -9.47 -0.53
N GLY A 202 5.28 -9.67 -1.83
CA GLY A 202 4.97 -8.62 -2.80
C GLY A 202 3.60 -8.87 -3.42
N PHE A 203 2.86 -7.80 -3.65
CA PHE A 203 1.52 -7.85 -4.23
C PHE A 203 1.46 -6.93 -5.45
N LEU A 204 1.04 -7.48 -6.59
CA LEU A 204 0.86 -6.71 -7.81
C LEU A 204 -0.54 -6.96 -8.37
N TYR A 205 -1.23 -5.86 -8.62
CA TYR A 205 -2.50 -5.82 -9.33
C TYR A 205 -2.21 -5.34 -10.75
N ASP A 206 -2.61 -6.11 -11.76
CA ASP A 206 -2.46 -5.72 -13.16
C ASP A 206 -3.79 -5.17 -13.70
N PRO A 207 -3.90 -3.86 -13.92
CA PRO A 207 -5.07 -3.29 -14.58
C PRO A 207 -5.09 -3.65 -16.07
N VAL A 208 -6.28 -3.91 -16.62
CA VAL A 208 -6.57 -4.17 -18.05
C VAL A 208 -5.71 -3.31 -18.96
N THR A 209 -5.00 -3.88 -19.93
CA THR A 209 -4.10 -3.11 -20.82
C THR A 209 -4.79 -1.90 -21.47
N CYS A 210 -4.12 -0.75 -21.45
CA CYS A 210 -4.59 0.45 -22.13
C CYS A 210 -3.85 0.63 -23.45
N SER A 211 -4.57 0.59 -24.57
CA SER A 211 -4.02 0.82 -25.91
C SER A 211 -3.37 2.20 -26.07
N VAL A 212 -3.90 3.24 -25.39
CA VAL A 212 -3.32 4.59 -25.40
C VAL A 212 -2.02 4.67 -24.59
N CYS A 213 -1.90 3.90 -23.50
CA CYS A 213 -0.69 3.90 -22.67
C CYS A 213 0.42 3.00 -23.25
N ASN A 214 0.04 1.93 -23.96
CA ASN A 214 0.95 0.92 -24.50
C ASN A 214 1.14 1.11 -26.03
N GLN A 215 1.59 2.29 -26.47
CA GLN A 215 2.09 2.45 -27.84
C GLN A 215 3.38 1.61 -28.01
N GLY A 216 3.24 0.30 -28.25
CA GLY A 216 4.37 -0.61 -28.42
C GLY A 216 4.13 -2.11 -28.25
N HIS A 217 2.94 -2.57 -27.83
CA HIS A 217 2.65 -4.01 -27.76
C HIS A 217 1.31 -4.38 -28.39
N THR A 218 1.35 -5.40 -29.24
CA THR A 218 0.24 -5.92 -30.05
C THR A 218 -0.92 -6.41 -29.20
N GLN A 219 -2.10 -6.28 -29.81
CA GLN A 219 -3.42 -6.67 -29.32
C GLN A 219 -3.44 -8.05 -28.63
N SER A 220 -4.07 -8.13 -27.46
CA SER A 220 -4.79 -9.34 -27.06
C SER A 220 -5.91 -9.03 -26.06
N GLU A 221 -7.10 -9.49 -26.46
CA GLU A 221 -8.29 -9.85 -25.67
C GLU A 221 -8.85 -8.84 -24.65
N PHE A 222 -9.93 -8.18 -25.07
CA PHE A 222 -10.82 -7.31 -24.28
C PHE A 222 -11.61 -8.01 -23.15
N ASN A 223 -11.13 -9.15 -22.64
CA ASN A 223 -11.81 -9.95 -21.60
C ASN A 223 -10.93 -10.28 -20.38
N ALA A 224 -9.92 -9.46 -20.06
CA ALA A 224 -9.11 -9.68 -18.86
C ALA A 224 -9.83 -9.12 -17.61
N LEU A 225 -10.44 -10.03 -16.85
CA LEU A 225 -10.80 -9.84 -15.44
C LEU A 225 -9.61 -9.26 -14.65
N TYR A 226 -9.90 -8.55 -13.55
CA TYR A 226 -8.89 -8.01 -12.65
C TYR A 226 -7.92 -9.12 -12.18
N ASN A 227 -6.66 -9.05 -12.61
CA ASN A 227 -5.67 -10.07 -12.29
C ASN A 227 -4.75 -9.59 -11.18
N TYR A 228 -4.64 -10.39 -10.13
CA TYR A 228 -3.68 -10.18 -9.06
C TYR A 228 -2.68 -11.32 -9.00
N ARG A 229 -1.41 -10.95 -8.80
CA ARG A 229 -0.34 -11.88 -8.47
C ARG A 229 0.23 -11.53 -7.12
N LEU A 230 0.40 -12.57 -6.32
CA LEU A 230 1.08 -12.47 -5.05
C LEU A 230 2.37 -13.26 -5.14
N VAL A 231 3.47 -12.67 -4.71
CA VAL A 231 4.77 -13.31 -4.68
C VAL A 231 5.22 -13.42 -3.26
N ARG A 232 5.50 -14.65 -2.85
CA ARG A 232 6.02 -15.00 -1.54
C ARG A 232 7.42 -15.56 -1.71
N ILE A 233 8.36 -15.08 -0.91
CA ILE A 233 9.74 -15.56 -0.90
C ILE A 233 9.97 -16.23 0.46
N PRO A 234 9.87 -17.56 0.56
CA PRO A 234 10.08 -18.29 1.82
C PRO A 234 11.53 -18.22 2.26
N LEU A 235 11.76 -17.85 3.53
CA LEU A 235 13.11 -17.63 4.04
C LEU A 235 13.33 -18.35 5.38
N CYS A 236 14.30 -19.27 5.42
CA CYS A 236 14.47 -20.22 6.53
C CYS A 236 15.09 -19.63 7.81
N ARG A 237 15.64 -18.41 7.79
CA ARG A 237 16.37 -17.82 8.93
C ARG A 237 15.89 -16.39 9.20
N LEU A 238 15.97 -15.93 10.46
CA LEU A 238 15.63 -14.56 10.87
C LEU A 238 16.83 -13.59 10.83
N PHE A 239 18.02 -14.06 10.41
CA PHE A 239 19.26 -13.29 10.31
C PHE A 239 19.64 -13.05 8.84
N ARG A 240 20.72 -12.29 8.56
CA ARG A 240 21.24 -12.11 7.20
C ARG A 240 21.34 -13.44 6.46
N VAL A 241 20.71 -13.51 5.29
CA VAL A 241 20.83 -14.66 4.37
C VAL A 241 21.49 -14.16 3.11
N ARG A 242 22.44 -14.97 2.63
CA ARG A 242 23.00 -14.79 1.30
C ARG A 242 22.18 -15.63 0.34
N ILE A 243 21.56 -14.97 -0.63
CA ILE A 243 20.85 -15.65 -1.71
C ILE A 243 21.87 -15.95 -2.80
N HIS A 244 22.12 -17.24 -3.03
CA HIS A 244 23.14 -17.72 -3.98
C HIS A 244 22.50 -18.14 -5.29
N SER A 245 22.76 -17.38 -6.36
CA SER A 245 22.51 -17.72 -7.79
C SER A 245 21.07 -18.08 -8.19
N LYS A 246 20.17 -18.36 -7.25
CA LYS A 246 18.79 -18.80 -7.42
C LYS A 246 17.94 -18.31 -6.26
N LEU A 247 16.73 -17.85 -6.56
CA LEU A 247 15.75 -17.35 -5.62
C LEU A 247 14.51 -18.24 -5.70
N LYS A 248 14.18 -18.92 -4.60
CA LYS A 248 12.93 -19.70 -4.51
C LYS A 248 11.78 -18.74 -4.27
N ILE A 249 10.77 -18.78 -5.12
CA ILE A 249 9.57 -17.95 -5.00
C ILE A 249 8.32 -18.82 -5.12
N GLN A 250 7.25 -18.34 -4.52
CA GLN A 250 5.92 -18.94 -4.61
C GLN A 250 4.98 -17.87 -5.14
N ILE A 251 4.23 -18.18 -6.18
CA ILE A 251 3.37 -17.21 -6.86
C ILE A 251 1.95 -17.70 -6.77
N PHE A 252 1.08 -16.91 -6.15
CA PHE A 252 -0.35 -17.06 -6.34
C PHE A 252 -0.78 -16.24 -7.56
N SER A 253 -1.65 -16.81 -8.37
CA SER A 253 -2.28 -16.09 -9.48
C SER A 253 -3.78 -16.23 -9.43
N SER A 254 -4.48 -15.09 -9.51
CA SER A 254 -5.94 -15.04 -9.50
C SER A 254 -6.57 -15.74 -10.69
N LYS A 255 -5.88 -15.77 -11.84
CA LYS A 255 -6.36 -16.40 -13.07
C LYS A 255 -6.45 -17.92 -12.92
N GLU A 256 -5.42 -18.52 -12.33
CA GLU A 256 -5.35 -19.97 -12.13
C GLU A 256 -5.88 -20.41 -10.76
N GLY A 257 -6.19 -19.47 -9.86
CA GLY A 257 -6.73 -19.75 -8.53
C GLY A 257 -5.82 -20.58 -7.63
N ARG A 258 -4.51 -20.68 -7.94
CA ARG A 258 -3.58 -21.58 -7.25
C ARG A 258 -2.19 -20.98 -7.04
N TRP A 259 -1.46 -21.60 -6.11
CA TRP A 259 -0.05 -21.33 -5.87
C TRP A 259 0.84 -22.18 -6.78
N THR A 260 1.92 -21.58 -7.28
CA THR A 260 2.99 -22.26 -8.00
C THR A 260 4.32 -21.98 -7.33
N ASN A 261 5.23 -22.96 -7.34
CA ASN A 261 6.60 -22.77 -6.87
C ASN A 261 7.51 -22.57 -8.08
N SER A 262 8.40 -21.60 -8.01
CA SER A 262 9.39 -21.33 -9.06
C SER A 262 10.77 -21.06 -8.45
N VAL A 263 11.81 -21.26 -9.25
CA VAL A 263 13.19 -20.97 -8.88
C VAL A 263 13.77 -20.03 -9.92
N VAL A 264 13.97 -18.78 -9.53
CA VAL A 264 14.41 -17.71 -10.42
C VAL A 264 15.93 -17.57 -10.36
N PRO A 265 16.66 -17.66 -11.49
CA PRO A 265 18.09 -17.42 -11.49
C PRO A 265 18.40 -15.95 -11.15
N LEU A 266 19.47 -15.74 -10.39
CA LEU A 266 19.98 -14.41 -10.04
C LEU A 266 21.30 -14.13 -10.77
N PRO A 267 21.48 -12.92 -11.34
CA PRO A 267 22.73 -12.54 -12.00
C PRO A 267 23.95 -12.58 -11.08
N ARG A 268 23.75 -12.33 -9.77
CA ARG A 268 24.80 -12.37 -8.75
C ARG A 268 24.22 -12.73 -7.39
N SER A 269 25.10 -13.15 -6.46
CA SER A 269 24.70 -13.36 -5.08
C SER A 269 24.39 -12.04 -4.38
N LEU A 270 23.34 -12.02 -3.58
CA LEU A 270 22.91 -10.83 -2.83
C LEU A 270 22.71 -11.19 -1.35
N ARG A 271 23.11 -10.28 -0.47
CA ARG A 271 22.75 -10.32 0.94
C ARG A 271 21.37 -9.72 1.10
N THR A 272 20.54 -10.40 1.87
CA THR A 272 19.25 -9.87 2.29
C THR A 272 19.09 -10.04 3.80
N ARG A 273 18.23 -9.20 4.37
CA ARG A 273 17.76 -9.26 5.76
C ARG A 273 16.26 -9.28 5.76
N PHE A 274 15.69 -9.63 6.90
CA PHE A 274 14.25 -9.71 7.10
C PHE A 274 13.79 -8.61 8.06
N GLY A 275 12.54 -8.20 7.92
CA GLY A 275 11.95 -7.10 8.68
C GLY A 275 10.72 -6.56 7.97
N LYS A 276 10.46 -5.26 8.12
CA LYS A 276 9.37 -4.53 7.44
C LYS A 276 9.26 -4.89 5.95
N SER A 277 8.06 -4.80 5.38
CA SER A 277 7.73 -5.00 3.96
C SER A 277 8.80 -4.41 3.07
N ARG A 278 9.57 -5.29 2.41
CA ARG A 278 10.71 -4.92 1.57
C ARG A 278 10.36 -4.86 0.10
N MET A 279 9.14 -5.24 -0.26
CA MET A 279 8.67 -5.35 -1.63
C MET A 279 7.59 -4.31 -1.90
N ILE A 280 7.74 -3.56 -2.98
CA ILE A 280 6.73 -2.60 -3.42
C ILE A 280 6.39 -2.80 -4.88
N ALA A 281 5.16 -2.43 -5.26
CA ALA A 281 4.75 -2.33 -6.64
C ALA A 281 5.22 -0.99 -7.23
N TYR A 282 5.97 -1.04 -8.32
CA TYR A 282 6.40 0.15 -9.06
C TYR A 282 6.59 -0.19 -10.54
N ASN A 283 6.11 0.67 -11.44
CA ASN A 283 6.19 0.46 -12.89
C ASN A 283 5.77 -0.95 -13.36
N ARG A 284 4.63 -1.45 -12.84
CA ARG A 284 4.07 -2.79 -13.14
C ARG A 284 5.03 -3.96 -12.84
N MET A 285 6.00 -3.75 -11.98
CA MET A 285 6.90 -4.78 -11.49
C MET A 285 6.98 -4.71 -9.97
N LEU A 286 7.55 -5.76 -9.38
CA LEU A 286 7.87 -5.79 -7.96
C LEU A 286 9.34 -5.44 -7.74
N HIS A 287 9.56 -4.51 -6.81
CA HIS A 287 10.87 -4.02 -6.41
C HIS A 287 11.14 -4.48 -4.99
N MET A 288 12.05 -5.45 -4.83
CA MET A 288 12.45 -5.99 -3.53
C MET A 288 13.79 -5.40 -3.08
N LEU A 289 13.78 -4.72 -1.95
CA LEU A 289 14.97 -4.19 -1.31
C LEU A 289 15.80 -5.32 -0.65
N THR A 290 17.09 -5.38 -1.00
CA THR A 290 18.10 -6.22 -0.36
C THR A 290 19.20 -5.35 0.26
N ASP A 291 20.20 -5.96 0.91
CA ASP A 291 21.34 -5.21 1.48
C ASP A 291 22.33 -4.70 0.42
N ASP A 292 22.26 -5.26 -0.80
CA ASP A 292 23.22 -5.06 -1.89
C ASP A 292 22.57 -4.48 -3.16
N GLY A 293 21.26 -4.24 -3.17
CA GLY A 293 20.53 -3.78 -4.35
C GLY A 293 19.02 -3.96 -4.25
N VAL A 294 18.30 -3.49 -5.26
CA VAL A 294 16.87 -3.72 -5.45
C VAL A 294 16.67 -4.75 -6.56
N ILE A 295 16.12 -5.91 -6.22
CA ILE A 295 15.73 -6.92 -7.22
C ILE A 295 14.44 -6.46 -7.88
N VAL A 296 14.43 -6.40 -9.20
CA VAL A 296 13.26 -6.06 -10.00
C VAL A 296 12.81 -7.30 -10.76
N PHE A 297 11.55 -7.67 -10.60
CA PHE A 297 11.00 -8.79 -11.34
C PHE A 297 9.52 -8.56 -11.67
N ASP A 298 9.11 -9.08 -12.82
CA ASP A 298 7.74 -9.05 -13.31
C ASP A 298 7.06 -10.37 -12.96
N PRO A 299 6.11 -10.40 -12.01
CA PRO A 299 5.43 -11.64 -11.64
C PRO A 299 4.51 -12.16 -12.74
N PHE A 300 4.09 -11.34 -13.71
CA PHE A 300 3.20 -11.72 -14.80
C PHE A 300 3.93 -12.39 -15.98
N ARG A 301 5.25 -12.26 -16.06
CA ARG A 301 6.05 -12.89 -17.12
C ARG A 301 6.11 -14.41 -16.97
N GLU A 302 5.85 -15.13 -18.05
CA GLU A 302 5.82 -16.61 -18.04
C GLU A 302 7.16 -17.24 -17.69
N THR A 303 8.26 -16.70 -18.20
CA THR A 303 9.61 -17.26 -18.01
C THR A 303 10.14 -17.11 -16.59
N GLN A 304 9.46 -16.35 -15.72
CA GLN A 304 9.81 -16.13 -14.31
C GLN A 304 11.30 -15.85 -14.10
N GLN A 305 11.76 -14.71 -14.61
CA GLN A 305 13.15 -14.25 -14.53
C GLN A 305 13.25 -12.91 -13.80
N VAL A 306 14.34 -12.73 -13.04
CA VAL A 306 14.71 -11.40 -12.54
C VAL A 306 14.94 -10.51 -13.75
N SER A 307 14.23 -9.39 -13.80
CA SER A 307 14.35 -8.43 -14.90
C SER A 307 15.68 -7.68 -14.82
N ARG A 308 16.09 -7.30 -13.60
CA ARG A 308 17.38 -6.67 -13.30
C ARG A 308 17.60 -6.53 -11.80
N ILE A 309 18.81 -6.13 -11.42
CA ILE A 309 19.15 -5.64 -10.09
C ILE A 309 19.57 -4.18 -10.23
N ILE A 310 19.02 -3.30 -9.40
CA ILE A 310 19.43 -1.89 -9.30
C ILE A 310 20.39 -1.78 -8.12
N ASP A 311 21.62 -1.34 -8.35
CA ASP A 311 22.58 -1.11 -7.27
C ASP A 311 22.08 -0.01 -6.31
N LEU A 312 22.42 -0.14 -5.03
CA LEU A 312 22.13 0.91 -4.06
C LEU A 312 23.06 2.11 -4.30
N PRO A 313 22.66 3.33 -3.91
CA PRO A 313 23.53 4.52 -3.99
C PRO A 313 24.73 4.45 -3.02
N VAL A 314 24.82 3.40 -2.20
CA VAL A 314 25.90 3.16 -1.23
C VAL A 314 26.45 1.76 -1.42
N LEU A 315 27.74 1.57 -1.13
CA LEU A 315 28.44 0.29 -1.38
C LEU A 315 27.76 -0.91 -0.72
N SER A 316 27.26 -0.74 0.51
CA SER A 316 26.32 -1.68 1.13
C SER A 316 25.77 -1.13 2.44
N ILE A 317 24.68 -1.73 2.93
CA ILE A 317 24.06 -1.35 4.20
C ILE A 317 24.74 -2.09 5.38
N PRO A 318 25.28 -1.42 6.42
CA PRO A 318 25.82 -2.04 7.64
C PRO A 318 24.79 -2.82 8.49
N MET A 319 25.26 -3.71 9.38
CA MET A 319 24.39 -4.65 10.16
C MET A 319 23.37 -3.97 11.09
N LEU A 320 23.76 -2.88 11.77
CA LEU A 320 22.97 -2.25 12.83
C LEU A 320 21.82 -1.36 12.32
N ILE A 321 21.68 -1.18 11.01
CA ILE A 321 20.88 -0.11 10.38
C ILE A 321 19.58 -0.64 9.71
N SER A 322 19.18 -1.89 9.96
CA SER A 322 18.14 -2.56 9.15
C SER A 322 16.72 -2.00 9.29
N SER A 323 16.35 -1.42 10.43
CA SER A 323 15.04 -0.74 10.64
C SER A 323 14.96 0.65 10.02
N ASN A 324 16.09 1.15 9.52
CA ASN A 324 16.31 2.55 9.16
C ASN A 324 16.30 2.76 7.65
N ILE A 325 15.74 1.81 6.89
CA ILE A 325 15.67 1.86 5.44
C ILE A 325 14.24 1.66 4.99
N CYS A 326 13.81 2.51 4.06
CA CYS A 326 12.49 2.48 3.48
C CYS A 326 12.64 2.62 1.96
N LEU A 327 12.04 1.68 1.23
CA LEU A 327 11.82 1.78 -0.21
C LEU A 327 10.35 2.12 -0.43
N GLY A 328 10.08 3.13 -1.24
CA GLY A 328 8.72 3.58 -1.50
C GLY A 328 8.63 4.48 -2.71
N THR A 329 7.49 5.12 -2.88
CA THR A 329 7.25 6.04 -4.00
C THR A 329 6.76 7.39 -3.50
N SER A 330 7.15 8.45 -4.21
CA SER A 330 6.62 9.80 -4.01
C SER A 330 6.55 10.47 -5.37
N TRP A 331 5.40 11.07 -5.71
CA TRP A 331 5.18 11.73 -7.00
C TRP A 331 5.46 10.82 -8.21
N GLY A 332 5.08 9.54 -8.10
CA GLY A 332 5.30 8.54 -9.14
C GLY A 332 6.78 8.15 -9.35
N GLN A 333 7.68 8.59 -8.47
CA GLN A 333 9.11 8.28 -8.55
C GLN A 333 9.53 7.36 -7.41
N LEU A 334 10.41 6.41 -7.71
CA LEU A 334 10.99 5.50 -6.72
C LEU A 334 11.95 6.25 -5.80
N ARG A 335 11.82 6.05 -4.50
CA ARG A 335 12.66 6.66 -3.47
C ARG A 335 13.19 5.65 -2.48
N LEU A 336 14.39 5.93 -1.99
CA LEU A 336 15.07 5.16 -0.97
C LEU A 336 15.50 6.11 0.14
N SER A 337 15.20 5.77 1.39
CA SER A 337 15.75 6.49 2.54
C SER A 337 16.68 5.56 3.32
N ILE A 338 17.80 6.08 3.80
CA ILE A 338 18.71 5.36 4.68
C ILE A 338 19.05 6.29 5.85
N MET A 339 18.87 5.81 7.08
CA MET A 339 19.28 6.56 8.27
C MET A 339 20.52 5.93 8.89
N PHE A 340 21.68 6.58 8.74
CA PHE A 340 22.98 6.14 9.25
C PHE A 340 23.19 6.58 10.70
N GLY A 341 24.02 5.84 11.46
CA GLY A 341 24.44 6.21 12.82
C GLY A 341 23.50 5.77 13.94
N GLU A 342 23.91 6.03 15.19
CA GLU A 342 23.13 5.76 16.41
C GLU A 342 22.93 7.06 17.21
N GLY A 343 21.77 7.21 17.84
CA GLY A 343 21.47 8.37 18.68
C GLY A 343 21.42 9.69 17.90
N ALA A 344 21.95 10.76 18.49
CA ALA A 344 21.88 12.11 17.96
C ALA A 344 22.76 12.33 16.73
N ASP A 345 23.84 11.54 16.52
CA ASP A 345 24.75 11.71 15.38
C ASP A 345 24.28 11.02 14.10
N SER A 346 23.02 10.54 14.11
CA SER A 346 22.44 9.89 12.95
C SER A 346 22.10 10.89 11.83
N ALA A 347 22.11 10.43 10.59
CA ALA A 347 21.74 11.22 9.42
C ALA A 347 20.73 10.47 8.56
N LEU A 348 19.65 11.13 8.17
CA LEU A 348 18.66 10.67 7.22
C LEU A 348 19.05 11.13 5.82
N ASP A 349 19.44 10.18 4.99
CA ASP A 349 19.69 10.38 3.56
C ASP A 349 18.47 9.90 2.77
N VAL A 350 18.02 10.72 1.81
CA VAL A 350 16.90 10.40 0.91
C VAL A 350 17.38 10.51 -0.53
N TRP A 351 17.19 9.44 -1.28
CA TRP A 351 17.59 9.29 -2.67
C TRP A 351 16.37 9.12 -3.57
N GLU A 352 16.43 9.74 -4.74
CA GLU A 352 15.47 9.55 -5.84
C GLU A 352 16.11 8.74 -6.96
N LEU A 353 15.37 7.78 -7.52
CA LEU A 353 15.80 7.08 -8.71
C LEU A 353 15.49 7.97 -9.93
N GLU A 354 16.49 8.75 -10.34
CA GLU A 354 16.41 9.73 -11.42
C GLU A 354 16.29 9.03 -12.78
N ASP A 355 17.23 8.11 -13.05
CA ASP A 355 17.21 7.29 -14.26
C ASP A 355 16.80 5.88 -13.92
N TYR A 356 15.51 5.58 -14.14
CA TYR A 356 15.00 4.24 -13.93
C TYR A 356 15.74 3.23 -14.79
N LYS A 357 15.98 3.49 -16.09
CA LYS A 357 16.55 2.52 -17.03
C LYS A 357 17.98 2.15 -16.66
N ASN A 358 18.82 3.13 -16.33
CA ASN A 358 20.21 2.89 -15.97
C ASN A 358 20.42 2.63 -14.47
N GLY A 359 19.40 2.83 -13.63
CA GLY A 359 19.50 2.56 -12.20
C GLY A 359 20.26 3.66 -11.44
N LYS A 360 20.22 4.90 -11.93
CA LYS A 360 20.97 6.02 -11.36
C LYS A 360 20.18 6.70 -10.26
N TRP A 361 20.73 6.68 -9.05
CA TRP A 361 20.21 7.41 -7.90
C TRP A 361 20.79 8.82 -7.82
N CYS A 362 19.97 9.79 -7.40
CA CYS A 362 20.37 11.14 -7.08
C CYS A 362 19.99 11.45 -5.63
N MET A 363 20.88 12.12 -4.89
CA MET A 363 20.61 12.50 -3.50
C MET A 363 19.65 13.68 -3.48
N ALA A 364 18.46 13.49 -2.90
CA ALA A 364 17.45 14.54 -2.78
C ALA A 364 17.59 15.31 -1.46
N TYR A 365 17.84 14.61 -0.35
CA TYR A 365 18.02 15.24 0.97
C TYR A 365 19.08 14.53 1.80
N LYS A 366 19.74 15.31 2.66
CA LYS A 366 20.63 14.84 3.71
C LYS A 366 20.38 15.64 4.98
N ILE A 367 19.85 14.98 6.00
CA ILE A 367 19.36 15.64 7.22
C ILE A 367 20.00 14.99 8.43
N SER A 368 20.84 15.73 9.16
CA SER A 368 21.28 15.30 10.49
C SER A 368 20.07 15.23 11.43
N THR A 369 19.94 14.16 12.20
CA THR A 369 18.82 14.01 13.12
C THR A 369 18.84 15.06 14.22
N GLN A 370 20.01 15.58 14.63
CA GLN A 370 20.14 16.74 15.54
C GLN A 370 19.38 17.98 15.05
N ASN A 371 19.17 18.11 13.74
CA ASN A 371 18.45 19.24 13.15
C ASN A 371 16.93 19.02 13.15
N LEU A 372 16.43 17.82 13.49
CA LEU A 372 15.01 17.57 13.64
C LEU A 372 14.48 18.26 14.90
N VAL A 373 13.34 18.95 14.78
CA VAL A 373 12.75 19.70 15.89
C VAL A 373 11.37 19.13 16.24
N PHE A 374 11.25 18.53 17.42
CA PHE A 374 10.01 18.00 17.96
C PHE A 374 9.48 18.88 19.09
N ARG A 375 8.30 19.51 18.88
CA ARG A 375 7.67 20.42 19.87
C ARG A 375 8.63 21.50 20.41
N GLY A 376 9.43 22.09 19.52
CA GLY A 376 10.41 23.13 19.85
C GLY A 376 11.75 22.61 20.39
N ILE A 377 11.89 21.31 20.62
CA ILE A 377 13.09 20.68 21.17
C ILE A 377 13.83 19.95 20.04
N LYS A 378 15.13 20.21 19.87
CA LYS A 378 15.99 19.46 18.94
C LYS A 378 16.17 18.01 19.41
N PHE A 379 16.43 17.10 18.48
CA PHE A 379 16.76 15.73 18.86
C PHE A 379 18.04 15.68 19.70
N ASN A 380 17.99 14.88 20.75
CA ASN A 380 19.03 14.68 21.73
C ASN A 380 18.99 13.22 22.22
N SER A 381 19.72 12.91 23.29
CA SER A 381 19.75 11.58 23.91
C SER A 381 18.42 11.07 24.46
N ASP A 382 17.39 11.93 24.61
CA ASP A 382 16.06 11.51 25.06
C ASP A 382 15.28 10.72 24.00
N PHE A 383 15.72 10.76 22.73
CA PHE A 383 15.08 10.08 21.62
C PHE A 383 15.72 8.70 21.43
N CYS A 384 14.98 7.65 21.78
CA CYS A 384 15.49 6.28 21.75
C CYS A 384 15.30 5.56 20.41
N CYS A 385 14.50 6.12 19.49
CA CYS A 385 14.42 5.63 18.11
C CYS A 385 13.88 6.71 17.17
N CYS A 386 14.34 6.66 15.93
CA CYS A 386 13.83 7.41 14.79
C CYS A 386 13.89 6.49 13.59
N GLU A 387 12.77 6.27 12.91
CA GLU A 387 12.70 5.39 11.75
C GLU A 387 11.79 5.97 10.68
N VAL A 388 12.15 5.73 9.42
CA VAL A 388 11.29 6.10 8.29
C VAL A 388 10.17 5.08 8.15
N LEU A 389 8.93 5.58 8.13
CA LEU A 389 7.73 4.76 7.95
C LEU A 389 7.31 4.70 6.48
N ALA A 390 7.22 5.85 5.83
CA ALA A 390 6.80 5.97 4.43
C ALA A 390 7.12 7.36 3.88
N PHE A 391 7.15 7.48 2.56
CA PHE A 391 7.16 8.76 1.85
C PHE A 391 5.75 9.29 1.67
N HIS A 392 5.59 10.61 1.63
CA HIS A 392 4.32 11.20 1.25
C HIS A 392 4.06 10.96 -0.25
N PRO A 393 2.89 10.44 -0.65
CA PRO A 393 2.66 10.03 -2.04
C PRO A 393 2.64 11.21 -3.01
N ASN A 394 2.15 12.38 -2.59
CA ASN A 394 2.03 13.58 -3.45
C ASN A 394 2.86 14.79 -3.00
N ASN A 395 3.85 14.64 -2.11
CA ASN A 395 4.67 15.77 -1.69
C ASN A 395 6.10 15.31 -1.43
N ARG A 396 6.99 15.72 -2.33
CA ARG A 396 8.40 15.33 -2.34
C ARG A 396 9.18 15.79 -1.11
N ASN A 397 8.71 16.82 -0.42
CA ASN A 397 9.38 17.37 0.76
C ASN A 397 8.96 16.66 2.06
N ILE A 398 7.91 15.84 2.03
CA ILE A 398 7.33 15.27 3.24
C ILE A 398 7.70 13.79 3.39
N ILE A 399 8.15 13.44 4.60
CA ILE A 399 8.41 12.06 5.01
C ILE A 399 7.73 11.75 6.35
N TYR A 400 7.28 10.52 6.53
CA TYR A 400 6.68 10.05 7.78
C TYR A 400 7.69 9.28 8.60
N LEU A 401 7.80 9.65 9.88
CA LEU A 401 8.73 9.05 10.82
C LEU A 401 8.00 8.46 12.02
N GLY A 402 8.48 7.32 12.49
CA GLY A 402 8.17 6.74 13.80
C GLY A 402 9.25 7.19 14.76
N ILE A 403 8.87 7.85 15.85
CA ILE A 403 9.83 8.34 16.85
C ILE A 403 9.42 7.88 18.25
N SER A 404 10.40 7.63 19.10
CA SER A 404 10.16 7.38 20.53
C SER A 404 10.97 8.34 21.36
N LYS A 405 10.31 9.07 22.26
CA LYS A 405 10.93 9.94 23.25
C LYS A 405 10.55 9.44 24.64
N TYR A 406 11.54 9.05 25.44
CA TYR A 406 11.34 8.31 26.70
C TYR A 406 10.44 7.08 26.48
N GLN A 407 9.31 7.00 27.18
CA GLN A 407 8.31 5.93 27.07
C GLN A 407 7.18 6.24 26.09
N ALA A 408 7.19 7.42 25.45
CA ALA A 408 6.13 7.84 24.53
C ALA A 408 6.57 7.66 23.07
N GLN A 409 5.65 7.18 22.24
CA GLN A 409 5.89 6.94 20.82
C GLN A 409 4.96 7.79 19.97
N TYR A 410 5.42 8.16 18.78
CA TYR A 410 4.72 9.08 17.90
C TYR A 410 4.91 8.68 16.44
N VAL A 411 3.85 8.82 15.65
CA VAL A 411 3.96 9.00 14.20
C VAL A 411 3.98 10.49 13.94
N VAL A 412 5.02 10.94 13.26
CA VAL A 412 5.22 12.35 12.94
C VAL A 412 5.44 12.54 11.45
N GLN A 413 5.09 13.72 10.99
CA GLN A 413 5.41 14.22 9.66
C GLN A 413 6.61 15.15 9.77
N CYS A 414 7.62 14.95 8.92
CA CYS A 414 8.75 15.84 8.77
C CYS A 414 8.66 16.54 7.41
N ASP A 415 8.71 17.87 7.42
CA ASP A 415 8.97 18.66 6.22
C ASP A 415 10.49 18.88 6.11
N MET A 416 11.07 18.22 5.10
CA MET A 416 12.51 18.19 4.85
C MET A 416 13.05 19.51 4.25
N GLN A 417 12.17 20.40 3.79
CA GLN A 417 12.54 21.71 3.25
C GLN A 417 12.34 22.82 4.30
N GLN A 418 11.29 22.73 5.12
CA GLN A 418 10.93 23.77 6.10
C GLN A 418 11.44 23.47 7.52
N LYS A 419 12.71 23.79 7.78
CA LYS A 419 13.32 23.78 9.13
C LYS A 419 13.21 22.44 9.89
N ASN A 420 12.95 21.33 9.19
CA ASN A 420 12.91 19.98 9.77
C ASN A 420 12.00 19.85 11.01
N ARG A 421 10.88 20.60 11.00
CA ARG A 421 9.91 20.59 12.11
C ARG A 421 9.03 19.34 12.03
N LEU A 422 8.90 18.66 13.16
CA LEU A 422 8.09 17.45 13.28
C LEU A 422 6.68 17.78 13.77
N LYS A 423 5.68 17.50 12.92
CA LYS A 423 4.26 17.61 13.25
C LYS A 423 3.74 16.26 13.72
N VAL A 424 3.15 16.20 14.92
CA VAL A 424 2.56 14.97 15.45
C VAL A 424 1.30 14.61 14.67
N LEU A 425 1.30 13.43 14.07
CA LEU A 425 0.13 12.85 13.42
C LEU A 425 -0.63 11.95 14.38
N TYR A 426 0.08 11.07 15.07
CA TYR A 426 -0.50 10.08 15.97
C TYR A 426 0.37 9.85 17.20
N GLN A 427 -0.27 9.66 18.34
CA GLN A 427 0.36 9.23 19.60
C GLN A 427 -0.52 8.12 20.17
N PRO A 428 -0.01 6.87 20.29
CA PRO A 428 -0.76 5.80 20.92
C PRO A 428 -0.99 6.14 22.40
N LYS A 429 -2.25 6.34 22.81
CA LYS A 429 -2.60 6.67 24.20
C LYS A 429 -2.68 5.44 25.11
N HIS A 430 -3.01 4.27 24.55
CA HIS A 430 -3.20 3.02 25.28
C HIS A 430 -1.92 2.43 25.91
N LEU A 431 -0.77 3.08 25.73
CA LEU A 431 0.54 2.61 26.21
C LEU A 431 1.08 3.40 27.40
N ARG A 432 0.36 4.43 27.87
CA ARG A 432 0.78 5.18 29.06
C ARG A 432 0.74 4.27 30.29
N GLY A 433 1.88 4.10 30.94
CA GLY A 433 2.01 3.36 32.21
C GLY A 433 2.48 1.91 32.09
N MET A 434 2.65 1.36 30.87
CA MET A 434 3.20 0.01 30.69
C MET A 434 4.73 0.05 30.72
N CYS A 435 5.30 0.01 31.93
CA CYS A 435 6.74 -0.02 32.14
C CYS A 435 7.41 -1.19 31.39
N GLY A 436 8.28 -0.86 30.43
CA GLY A 436 9.13 -1.84 29.72
C GLY A 436 8.60 -2.36 28.38
N GLY A 437 7.50 -1.82 27.86
CA GLY A 437 7.03 -2.15 26.51
C GLY A 437 7.41 -1.13 25.43
N ARG A 438 7.75 -1.58 24.22
CA ARG A 438 7.97 -0.73 23.04
C ARG A 438 7.02 -1.17 21.91
N LEU A 439 6.38 -0.25 21.19
CA LEU A 439 5.82 -0.62 19.89
C LEU A 439 6.95 -0.84 18.91
N SER A 440 6.86 -1.95 18.19
CA SER A 440 7.53 -2.11 16.91
C SER A 440 6.56 -1.69 15.81
N TRP A 441 7.01 -0.75 14.99
CA TRP A 441 6.32 -0.41 13.75
C TRP A 441 6.66 -1.53 12.75
N VAL A 442 5.64 -2.27 12.32
CA VAL A 442 5.86 -3.39 11.39
C VAL A 442 5.85 -2.83 9.98
N ASN A 443 4.67 -2.60 9.43
CA ASN A 443 4.49 -2.18 8.06
C ASN A 443 3.63 -0.92 8.00
N THR A 444 4.03 0.02 7.15
CA THR A 444 3.31 1.26 6.89
C THR A 444 3.13 1.43 5.39
N PHE A 445 1.92 1.77 4.98
CA PHE A 445 1.53 1.92 3.58
C PHE A 445 0.82 3.26 3.39
N ALA A 446 1.24 4.03 2.39
CA ALA A 446 0.50 5.19 1.92
C ALA A 446 -0.50 4.75 0.85
N LEU A 447 -1.73 4.44 1.26
CA LEU A 447 -2.81 4.03 0.36
C LEU A 447 -3.38 5.24 -0.37
N VAL A 448 -3.03 5.36 -1.65
CA VAL A 448 -3.56 6.41 -2.52
C VAL A 448 -4.97 6.02 -2.94
N HIS A 449 -5.95 6.86 -2.59
CA HIS A 449 -7.35 6.60 -2.94
C HIS A 449 -7.60 6.98 -4.38
N HIS A 450 -8.17 6.04 -5.13
CA HIS A 450 -8.62 6.27 -6.48
C HIS A 450 -9.99 6.95 -6.47
N SER A 451 -10.37 7.59 -7.58
CA SER A 451 -11.71 8.17 -7.75
C SER A 451 -12.82 7.15 -7.50
N TRP A 452 -12.52 5.87 -7.75
CA TRP A 452 -13.39 4.74 -7.43
C TRP A 452 -12.57 3.61 -6.81
N PRO A 453 -13.09 2.96 -5.77
CA PRO A 453 -12.36 1.87 -5.12
C PRO A 453 -12.10 0.72 -6.08
N THR A 454 -10.89 0.15 -6.04
CA THR A 454 -10.59 -1.06 -6.82
C THR A 454 -11.45 -2.21 -6.31
N PRO A 455 -12.18 -2.91 -7.19
CA PRO A 455 -13.04 -4.00 -6.78
C PRO A 455 -12.21 -5.17 -6.25
N VAL A 456 -12.74 -5.82 -5.22
CA VAL A 456 -12.20 -7.10 -4.72
C VAL A 456 -12.99 -8.22 -5.40
N LEU A 457 -12.35 -8.91 -6.33
CA LEU A 457 -12.98 -10.03 -7.03
C LEU A 457 -12.96 -11.30 -6.20
N SER A 458 -14.07 -12.05 -6.26
CA SER A 458 -14.09 -13.45 -5.85
C SER A 458 -13.15 -14.26 -6.74
N LEU A 459 -12.49 -15.25 -6.15
CA LEU A 459 -11.76 -16.26 -6.91
C LEU A 459 -12.75 -17.09 -7.73
N ALA A 460 -12.40 -17.35 -8.98
CA ALA A 460 -13.19 -18.15 -9.91
C ALA A 460 -13.13 -19.64 -9.57
#